data_AF-A0AAU6K5G7-F1
#
_entry.id   AF-A0AAU6K5G7-F1
#
_cell.length_a   1.000
_cell.length_b   1.000
_cell.length_c   1.000
_cell.angle_alpha   90.00
_cell.angle_beta   90.00
_cell.angle_gamma   90.00
#
_symmetry.space_group_name_H-M   'P 1'
#
loop_
_entity.id
_entity.type
_entity.pdbx_description
1 polymer ?
#
loop_
_entity_poly.entity_id
_entity_poly.type
_entity_poly.pdbx_seq_one_letter_code
_entity_poly.pdbx_strand_id
1 'polypeptide(L)'
;MARSRLGCGRPGSASSARCRESSYRSTLAAELGREAQRLEKELEDAGIKLSAVATDILGVSGRAMLTALIDGERDASVLAQMAKARMRPNIPALVEALTGNFGEHHAFLCRLHLERIDQLKAAIAGLSARIAEEMRPFAR
;
A
#
# COMPACT_ATOMS: atom_id res chain seq x y z
N MET A 1 26.23 21.42 -55.27
CA MET A 1 26.79 20.95 -53.98
C MET A 1 25.65 20.67 -53.01
N ALA A 2 25.65 19.47 -52.44
CA ALA A 2 24.49 18.82 -51.81
C ALA A 2 24.12 19.37 -50.42
N ARG A 3 22.81 19.28 -50.11
CA ARG A 3 22.19 19.55 -48.80
C ARG A 3 22.57 18.47 -47.78
N SER A 4 22.74 18.85 -46.50
CA SER A 4 22.47 18.01 -45.31
C SER A 4 22.68 18.91 -44.07
N ARG A 5 21.67 19.40 -43.33
CA ARG A 5 20.64 18.74 -42.49
C ARG A 5 21.18 17.65 -41.56
N LEU A 6 21.80 18.06 -40.46
CA LEU A 6 21.79 17.36 -39.17
C LEU A 6 21.66 18.48 -38.13
N GLY A 7 20.56 18.68 -37.43
CA GLY A 7 19.78 17.70 -36.71
C GLY A 7 19.78 18.15 -35.25
N CYS A 8 18.88 19.08 -34.91
CA CYS A 8 18.64 19.49 -33.53
C CYS A 8 18.16 18.29 -32.70
N GLY A 9 19.06 17.62 -32.00
CA GLY A 9 18.73 16.61 -31.01
C GLY A 9 18.76 17.20 -29.60
N ARG A 10 17.72 17.92 -29.19
CA ARG A 10 17.54 18.29 -27.77
C ARG A 10 17.15 17.02 -26.99
N PRO A 11 17.94 16.53 -26.01
CA PRO A 11 17.50 15.42 -25.15
C PRO A 11 16.58 15.91 -24.00
N GLY A 12 15.86 17.02 -24.19
CA GLY A 12 15.18 17.75 -23.11
C GLY A 12 13.76 17.28 -22.77
N SER A 13 13.03 16.69 -23.73
CA SER A 13 11.63 16.31 -23.51
C SER A 13 11.48 15.04 -22.67
N ALA A 14 12.33 14.04 -22.90
CA ALA A 14 12.29 12.77 -22.17
C ALA A 14 12.78 12.93 -20.71
N SER A 15 13.77 13.79 -20.45
CA SER A 15 14.26 14.07 -19.10
C SER A 15 13.21 14.77 -18.21
N SER A 16 12.51 15.76 -18.76
CA SER A 16 11.45 16.49 -18.05
C SER A 16 10.16 15.68 -17.84
N ALA A 17 9.86 14.71 -18.71
CA ALA A 17 8.78 13.75 -18.51
C ALA A 17 9.10 12.79 -17.35
N ARG A 18 10.29 12.18 -17.33
CA ARG A 18 10.74 11.29 -16.24
C ARG A 18 10.73 11.94 -14.87
N CYS A 19 11.24 13.17 -14.76
CA CYS A 19 11.23 13.89 -13.48
C CYS A 19 9.80 14.08 -12.97
N ARG A 20 8.83 14.39 -13.84
CA ARG A 20 7.42 14.52 -13.46
C ARG A 20 6.82 13.19 -13.01
N GLU A 21 7.11 12.09 -13.70
CA GLU A 21 6.62 10.76 -13.33
C GLU A 21 7.19 10.30 -11.99
N SER A 22 8.48 10.53 -11.74
CA SER A 22 9.12 10.22 -10.46
C SER A 22 8.54 11.05 -9.31
N SER A 23 8.36 12.36 -9.52
CA SER A 23 7.71 13.24 -8.53
C SER A 23 6.27 12.82 -8.24
N TYR A 24 5.50 12.48 -9.28
CA TYR A 24 4.13 12.03 -9.10
C TYR A 24 4.04 10.69 -8.36
N ARG A 25 4.94 9.75 -8.66
CA ARG A 25 5.06 8.50 -7.88
C ARG A 25 5.32 8.78 -6.40
N SER A 26 6.19 9.74 -6.08
CA SER A 26 6.45 10.16 -4.69
C SER A 26 5.20 10.78 -4.04
N THR A 27 4.42 11.57 -4.77
CA THR A 27 3.13 12.09 -4.30
C THR A 27 2.17 10.95 -3.95
N LEU A 28 2.02 9.95 -4.84
CA LEU A 28 1.16 8.80 -4.60
C LEU A 28 1.64 7.94 -3.42
N ALA A 29 2.96 7.78 -3.24
CA ALA A 29 3.50 7.08 -2.07
C ALA A 29 3.17 7.82 -0.76
N ALA A 30 3.21 9.15 -0.76
CA ALA A 30 2.79 9.94 0.39
C ALA A 30 1.28 9.83 0.64
N GLU A 31 0.45 9.76 -0.42
CA GLU A 31 -0.98 9.48 -0.30
C GLU A 31 -1.24 8.09 0.29
N LEU A 32 -0.50 7.06 -0.17
CA LEU A 32 -0.60 5.70 0.34
C LEU A 32 -0.32 5.64 1.85
N GLY A 33 0.72 6.34 2.30
CA GLY A 33 1.03 6.45 3.74
C GLY A 33 -0.08 7.13 4.54
N ARG A 34 -0.70 8.17 3.99
CA ARG A 34 -1.85 8.85 4.63
C ARG A 34 -3.07 7.94 4.74
N GLU A 35 -3.38 7.18 3.69
CA GLU A 35 -4.50 6.22 3.74
C GLU A 35 -4.24 5.05 4.69
N ALA A 36 -3.00 4.57 4.77
CA ALA A 36 -2.61 3.59 5.78
C ALA A 36 -2.80 4.13 7.21
N GLN A 37 -2.44 5.39 7.47
CA GLN A 37 -2.66 6.03 8.77
C GLN A 37 -4.15 6.20 9.09
N ARG A 38 -4.98 6.53 8.09
CA ARG A 38 -6.43 6.63 8.27
C ARG A 38 -7.02 5.28 8.64
N LEU A 39 -6.65 4.22 7.91
CA LEU A 39 -7.04 2.86 8.23
C LEU A 39 -6.64 2.48 9.67
N GLU A 40 -5.41 2.80 10.08
CA GLU A 40 -4.95 2.52 11.44
C GLU A 40 -5.81 3.22 12.49
N LYS A 41 -6.17 4.49 12.29
CA LYS A 41 -7.05 5.22 13.20
C LYS A 41 -8.44 4.59 13.33
N GLU A 42 -9.03 4.15 12.22
CA GLU A 42 -10.33 3.46 12.25
C GLU A 42 -10.25 2.13 13.04
N LEU A 43 -9.11 1.45 12.99
CA LEU A 43 -8.87 0.26 13.80
C LEU A 43 -8.72 0.62 15.28
N GLU A 44 -7.95 1.66 15.59
CA GLU A 44 -7.74 2.14 16.97
C GLU A 44 -9.06 2.61 17.62
N ASP A 45 -9.92 3.28 16.87
CA ASP A 45 -11.25 3.72 17.32
C ASP A 45 -12.15 2.52 17.66
N ALA A 46 -11.99 1.40 16.94
CA ALA A 46 -12.62 0.11 17.26
C ALA A 46 -11.93 -0.65 18.41
N GLY A 47 -10.83 -0.13 18.97
CA GLY A 47 -10.03 -0.79 20.01
C GLY A 47 -9.04 -1.84 19.47
N ILE A 48 -8.84 -1.91 18.16
CA ILE A 48 -7.98 -2.89 17.49
C ILE A 48 -6.58 -2.30 17.28
N LYS A 49 -5.56 -2.87 17.94
CA LYS A 49 -4.17 -2.38 17.91
C LYS A 49 -3.23 -3.25 17.08
N LEU A 50 -3.63 -3.54 15.85
CA LEU A 50 -2.89 -4.45 14.97
C LEU A 50 -1.48 -3.93 14.61
N SER A 51 -1.30 -2.61 14.53
CA SER A 51 -0.01 -1.95 14.24
C SER A 51 1.07 -2.19 15.28
N ALA A 52 0.68 -2.42 16.55
CA ALA A 52 1.63 -2.70 17.62
C ALA A 52 2.27 -4.09 17.52
N VAL A 53 1.59 -5.04 16.84
CA VAL A 53 1.99 -6.45 16.79
C VAL A 53 2.44 -6.86 15.39
N ALA A 54 1.83 -6.31 14.34
CA ALA A 54 2.15 -6.61 12.95
C ALA A 54 3.11 -5.56 12.38
N THR A 55 4.30 -6.00 11.96
CA THR A 55 5.28 -5.13 11.28
C THR A 55 4.78 -4.58 9.95
N ASP A 56 3.87 -5.31 9.28
CA ASP A 56 3.22 -4.87 8.04
C ASP A 56 1.74 -5.27 8.05
N ILE A 57 0.88 -4.30 8.35
CA ILE A 57 -0.58 -4.45 8.40
C ILE A 57 -1.16 -4.66 6.99
N LEU A 58 -0.51 -4.11 5.96
CA LEU A 58 -0.94 -4.21 4.57
C LEU A 58 -0.30 -5.40 3.84
N GLY A 59 0.49 -6.21 4.56
CA GLY A 59 1.08 -7.46 4.08
C GLY A 59 0.07 -8.60 4.02
N VAL A 60 0.50 -9.79 3.58
CA VAL A 60 -0.38 -10.92 3.32
C VAL A 60 -1.21 -11.33 4.54
N SER A 61 -0.57 -11.44 5.71
CA SER A 61 -1.25 -11.88 6.93
C SER A 61 -2.18 -10.79 7.49
N GLY A 62 -1.73 -9.54 7.52
CA GLY A 62 -2.55 -8.41 8.01
C GLY A 62 -3.76 -8.18 7.10
N ARG A 63 -3.58 -8.24 5.78
CA ARG A 63 -4.68 -8.14 4.82
C ARG A 63 -5.71 -9.25 5.01
N ALA A 64 -5.28 -10.49 5.22
CA ALA A 64 -6.21 -11.60 5.47
C ALA A 64 -7.06 -11.39 6.73
N MET A 65 -6.44 -10.91 7.82
CA MET A 65 -7.15 -10.60 9.07
C MET A 65 -8.12 -9.43 8.89
N LEU A 66 -7.68 -8.36 8.22
CA LEU A 66 -8.52 -7.19 7.94
C LEU A 66 -9.71 -7.54 7.06
N THR A 67 -9.52 -8.37 6.03
CA THR A 67 -10.61 -8.87 5.20
C THR A 67 -11.60 -9.68 6.04
N ALA A 68 -11.13 -10.61 6.88
CA ALA A 68 -12.02 -11.37 7.77
C ALA A 68 -12.79 -10.47 8.74
N LEU A 69 -12.14 -9.46 9.35
CA LEU A 69 -12.79 -8.45 10.18
C LEU A 69 -13.88 -7.69 9.41
N ILE A 70 -13.62 -7.32 8.16
CA ILE A 70 -14.58 -6.61 7.31
C ILE A 70 -15.75 -7.52 6.90
N ASP A 71 -15.48 -8.81 6.70
CA ASP A 71 -16.47 -9.82 6.33
C ASP A 71 -17.36 -10.27 7.51
N GLY A 72 -17.05 -9.79 8.72
CA GLY A 72 -17.87 -9.96 9.91
C GLY A 72 -17.29 -10.92 10.95
N GLU A 73 -16.06 -11.41 10.77
CA GLU A 73 -15.39 -12.18 11.81
C GLU A 73 -15.07 -11.30 13.02
N ARG A 74 -15.34 -11.81 14.21
CA ARG A 74 -15.18 -11.11 15.50
C ARG A 74 -14.41 -11.93 16.51
N ASP A 75 -14.18 -13.21 16.24
CA ASP A 75 -13.37 -14.06 17.11
C ASP A 75 -11.88 -13.74 16.91
N ALA A 76 -11.29 -13.06 17.91
CA ALA A 76 -9.89 -12.70 17.94
C ALA A 76 -8.95 -13.93 17.83
N SER A 77 -9.37 -15.10 18.32
CA SER A 77 -8.60 -16.35 18.19
C SER A 77 -8.57 -16.86 16.75
N VAL A 78 -9.72 -16.81 16.05
CA VAL A 78 -9.82 -17.20 14.64
C VAL A 78 -8.96 -16.26 13.78
N LEU A 79 -9.08 -14.96 14.02
CA LEU A 79 -8.29 -13.95 13.33
C LEU A 79 -6.78 -14.13 13.58
N ALA A 80 -6.37 -14.31 14.84
CA ALA A 80 -4.96 -14.51 15.18
C ALA A 80 -4.37 -15.78 14.55
N GLN A 81 -5.16 -16.83 14.36
CA GLN A 81 -4.73 -18.05 13.68
C GLN A 81 -4.44 -17.86 12.18
N MET A 82 -4.93 -16.79 11.56
CA MET A 82 -4.57 -16.42 10.19
C MET A 82 -3.13 -15.90 10.06
N ALA A 83 -2.44 -15.69 11.19
CA ALA A 83 -1.05 -15.27 11.23
C ALA A 83 -0.13 -16.30 10.57
N LYS A 84 0.67 -15.86 9.59
CA LYS A 84 1.65 -16.73 8.91
C LYS A 84 3.08 -16.48 9.39
N ALA A 85 3.89 -17.55 9.27
CA ALA A 85 5.35 -17.54 9.45
C ALA A 85 5.81 -16.81 10.73
N ARG A 86 6.50 -15.67 10.57
CA ARG A 86 7.12 -14.88 11.65
C ARG A 86 6.12 -14.30 12.64
N MET A 87 4.84 -14.28 12.30
CA MET A 87 3.79 -13.72 13.14
C MET A 87 3.07 -14.78 14.01
N ARG A 88 3.35 -16.09 13.79
CA ARG A 88 2.80 -17.19 14.60
C ARG A 88 3.22 -17.13 16.08
N PRO A 89 4.47 -16.78 16.44
CA PRO A 89 4.85 -16.64 17.84
C PRO A 89 4.07 -15.53 18.56
N ASN A 90 3.56 -14.54 17.81
CA ASN A 90 2.84 -13.39 18.35
C ASN A 90 1.33 -13.62 18.47
N ILE A 91 0.83 -14.85 18.27
CA ILE A 91 -0.61 -15.17 18.39
C ILE A 91 -1.22 -14.67 19.70
N PRO A 92 -0.61 -14.87 20.89
CA PRO A 92 -1.19 -14.36 22.14
C PRO A 92 -1.35 -12.83 22.14
N ALA A 93 -0.34 -12.10 21.65
CA ALA A 93 -0.40 -10.64 21.53
C ALA A 93 -1.40 -10.18 20.46
N LEU A 94 -1.57 -10.96 19.39
CA LEU A 94 -2.59 -10.70 18.36
C LEU A 94 -4.00 -10.84 18.92
N VAL A 95 -4.27 -11.88 19.74
CA VAL A 95 -5.58 -12.05 20.37
C VAL A 95 -5.92 -10.84 21.23
N GLU A 96 -4.96 -10.37 22.04
CA GLU A 96 -5.14 -9.17 22.87
C GLU A 96 -5.37 -7.92 21.99
N ALA A 97 -4.56 -7.73 20.94
CA ALA A 97 -4.66 -6.59 20.04
C ALA A 97 -5.93 -6.59 19.17
N LEU A 98 -6.52 -7.75 18.92
CA LEU A 98 -7.76 -7.92 18.13
C LEU A 98 -9.01 -7.95 19.01
N THR A 99 -8.86 -7.85 20.34
CA THR A 99 -9.99 -7.75 21.27
C THR A 99 -10.47 -6.31 21.32
N GLY A 100 -11.57 -6.02 20.61
CA GLY A 100 -12.16 -4.69 20.53
C GLY A 100 -13.61 -4.69 20.06
N ASN A 101 -14.21 -3.51 19.97
CA ASN A 101 -15.59 -3.32 19.50
C ASN A 101 -15.62 -2.95 18.02
N PHE A 102 -15.21 -3.89 17.15
CA PHE A 102 -15.26 -3.68 15.71
C PHE A 102 -16.68 -3.88 15.19
N GLY A 103 -17.39 -2.77 14.97
CA GLY A 103 -18.75 -2.75 14.41
C GLY A 103 -18.83 -2.68 12.89
N GLU A 104 -20.05 -2.72 12.35
CA GLU A 104 -20.31 -2.58 10.91
C GLU A 104 -19.84 -1.23 10.32
N HIS A 105 -19.91 -0.16 11.11
CA HIS A 105 -19.44 1.16 10.68
C HIS A 105 -17.93 1.18 10.39
N HIS A 106 -17.13 0.63 11.32
CA HIS A 106 -15.69 0.48 11.15
C HIS A 106 -15.36 -0.45 9.98
N ALA A 107 -16.13 -1.54 9.80
CA ALA A 107 -15.99 -2.45 8.65
C ALA A 107 -16.14 -1.72 7.32
N PHE A 108 -17.15 -0.85 7.21
CA PHE A 108 -17.41 -0.06 6.01
C PHE A 108 -16.26 0.92 5.70
N LEU A 109 -15.80 1.68 6.70
CA LEU A 109 -14.70 2.64 6.53
C LEU A 109 -13.37 1.93 6.21
N CYS A 110 -13.06 0.84 6.92
CA CYS A 110 -11.88 0.03 6.64
C CYS A 110 -11.89 -0.51 5.20
N ARG A 111 -13.04 -0.97 4.70
CA ARG A 111 -13.18 -1.42 3.31
C ARG A 111 -12.83 -0.31 2.32
N LEU A 112 -13.36 0.90 2.53
CA LEU A 112 -13.08 2.06 1.66
C LEU A 112 -11.59 2.42 1.65
N HIS A 113 -10.95 2.44 2.82
CA HIS A 113 -9.51 2.71 2.92
C HIS A 113 -8.68 1.62 2.23
N LEU A 114 -9.03 0.36 2.41
CA LEU A 114 -8.33 -0.75 1.75
C LEU A 114 -8.45 -0.71 0.23
N GLU A 115 -9.61 -0.36 -0.31
CA GLU A 115 -9.80 -0.15 -1.75
C GLU A 115 -8.94 1.01 -2.26
N ARG A 116 -8.89 2.13 -1.52
CA ARG A 116 -8.07 3.28 -1.90
C ARG A 116 -6.58 2.96 -1.87
N ILE A 117 -6.13 2.22 -0.86
CA ILE A 117 -4.77 1.70 -0.75
C ILE A 117 -4.41 0.85 -1.97
N ASP A 118 -5.31 -0.05 -2.39
CA ASP A 118 -5.05 -0.94 -3.54
C ASP A 118 -4.94 -0.14 -4.84
N GLN A 119 -5.81 0.85 -5.05
CA GLN A 119 -5.72 1.76 -6.19
C GLN A 119 -4.40 2.53 -6.23
N LEU A 120 -3.97 3.07 -5.08
CA LEU A 120 -2.69 3.79 -4.98
C LEU A 120 -1.50 2.87 -5.24
N LYS A 121 -1.50 1.66 -4.67
CA LYS A 121 -0.46 0.64 -4.93
C LYS A 121 -0.38 0.29 -6.42
N ALA A 122 -1.52 0.09 -7.08
CA ALA A 122 -1.57 -0.20 -8.51
C ALA A 122 -1.02 0.96 -9.36
N ALA A 123 -1.40 2.20 -9.04
CA ALA A 123 -0.90 3.39 -9.74
C ALA A 123 0.62 3.58 -9.56
N ILE A 124 1.13 3.40 -8.33
CA ILE A 124 2.57 3.44 -8.04
C ILE A 124 3.32 2.36 -8.82
N ALA A 125 2.78 1.14 -8.88
CA ALA A 125 3.36 0.04 -9.63
C ALA A 125 3.42 0.35 -11.13
N GLY A 126 2.33 0.89 -11.70
CA GLY A 126 2.27 1.32 -13.11
C GLY A 126 3.31 2.39 -13.44
N LEU A 127 3.44 3.42 -12.61
CA LEU A 127 4.48 4.44 -12.77
C LEU A 127 5.89 3.85 -12.65
N SER A 128 6.10 2.95 -11.69
CA SER A 128 7.40 2.31 -11.48
C SER A 128 7.82 1.47 -12.68
N ALA A 129 6.90 0.71 -13.28
CA ALA A 129 7.15 -0.08 -14.48
C ALA A 129 7.49 0.82 -15.69
N ARG A 130 6.74 1.91 -15.88
CA ARG A 130 6.99 2.89 -16.95
C ARG A 130 8.34 3.56 -16.81
N ILE A 131 8.67 4.06 -15.61
CA ILE A 131 9.98 4.67 -15.32
C ILE A 131 11.09 3.65 -15.58
N ALA A 132 10.94 2.39 -15.16
CA ALA A 132 11.93 1.35 -15.41
C ALA A 132 12.16 1.09 -16.91
N GLU A 133 11.09 1.06 -17.71
CA GLU A 133 11.18 0.91 -19.18
C GLU A 133 11.97 2.07 -19.82
N GLU A 134 11.69 3.31 -19.42
CA GLU A 134 12.40 4.48 -19.90
C GLU A 134 13.86 4.54 -19.45
N MET A 135 14.21 3.84 -18.36
CA MET A 135 15.56 3.75 -17.82
C MET A 135 16.39 2.59 -18.39
N ARG A 136 15.76 1.59 -19.04
CA ARG A 136 16.48 0.46 -19.69
C ARG A 136 17.61 0.88 -20.63
N PRO A 137 17.49 1.92 -21.47
CA PRO A 137 18.58 2.35 -22.35
C PRO A 137 19.84 2.85 -21.62
N PHE A 138 19.73 3.14 -20.32
CA PHE A 138 20.81 3.67 -19.48
C PHE A 138 21.36 2.63 -18.48
N ALA A 139 20.75 1.44 -18.39
CA ALA A 139 21.27 0.33 -17.61
C ALA A 139 22.38 -0.37 -18.42
N ARG A 140 23.61 0.14 -18.31
CA ARG A 140 24.84 -0.45 -18.84
C ARG A 140 25.54 -1.27 -17.77
#